data_AF-A0A7Y4CLT8-F1
#
_entry.id   AF-A0A7Y4CLT8-F1
#
_cell.length_a   1.000
_cell.length_b   1.000
_cell.length_c   1.000
_cell.angle_alpha   90.00
_cell.angle_beta   90.00
_cell.angle_gamma   90.00
#
_symmetry.space_group_name_H-M   'P 1'
#
loop_
_entity.id
_entity.type
_entity.pdbx_description
1 polymer ?
#
loop_
_entity_poly.entity_id
_entity_poly.type
_entity_poly.pdbx_seq_one_letter_code
_entity_poly.pdbx_strand_id
1 'polypeptide(L)'
;MSVSEIRRAVNQALLEGGGWPPSLPEFVSMGREELVDIDEAFIRMLRCEPKGDIEYWTSQEVGFVCRGLLSEREARVKFRKTLKKYADKAKDGSLPSRNAMRLTDKSKVKPLNEIERPNPKKFRKNSVFARVAALGARA
;
A
#
# COMPACT_ATOMS: atom_id res chain seq x y z
N MET A 1 -2.11 -30.28 1.86
CA MET A 1 -3.01 -29.12 1.99
C MET A 1 -3.49 -29.05 3.42
N SER A 2 -3.43 -27.89 4.04
CA SER A 2 -4.02 -27.65 5.37
C SER A 2 -5.54 -27.45 5.27
N VAL A 3 -6.24 -27.57 6.41
CA VAL A 3 -7.70 -27.32 6.48
C VAL A 3 -8.04 -25.90 6.03
N SER A 4 -7.18 -24.91 6.31
CA SER A 4 -7.37 -23.52 5.88
C SER A 4 -7.26 -23.36 4.36
N GLU A 5 -6.31 -24.05 3.72
CA GLU A 5 -6.18 -24.05 2.25
C GLU A 5 -7.39 -24.68 1.56
N ILE A 6 -7.93 -25.76 2.12
CA ILE A 6 -9.15 -26.42 1.62
C ILE A 6 -10.35 -25.48 1.73
N ARG A 7 -10.54 -24.84 2.88
CA ARG A 7 -11.65 -23.91 3.10
C ARG A 7 -11.58 -22.71 2.14
N ARG A 8 -10.37 -22.22 1.89
CA ARG A 8 -10.10 -21.16 0.90
C ARG A 8 -10.45 -21.59 -0.52
N ALA A 9 -9.97 -22.76 -0.95
CA ALA A 9 -10.24 -23.30 -2.28
C ALA A 9 -11.74 -23.49 -2.53
N VAL A 10 -12.46 -24.03 -1.55
CA VAL A 10 -13.92 -24.22 -1.63
C VAL A 10 -14.63 -22.87 -1.74
N ASN A 11 -14.26 -21.89 -0.92
CA ASN A 11 -14.84 -20.55 -1.01
C ASN A 11 -14.55 -19.90 -2.37
N GLN A 12 -13.35 -20.03 -2.91
CA GLN A 12 -13.00 -19.46 -4.21
C GLN A 12 -13.79 -20.11 -5.36
N ALA A 13 -13.89 -21.45 -5.36
CA ALA A 13 -14.64 -22.20 -6.37
C ALA A 13 -16.15 -21.88 -6.33
N LEU A 14 -16.75 -21.74 -5.15
CA LEU A 14 -18.14 -21.33 -4.99
C LEU A 14 -18.39 -19.88 -5.45
N LEU A 15 -17.36 -19.03 -5.40
CA LEU A 15 -17.45 -17.61 -5.73
C LEU A 15 -17.23 -17.29 -7.21
N GLU A 16 -16.39 -18.05 -7.90
CA GLU A 16 -16.07 -17.81 -9.32
C GLU A 16 -17.15 -18.35 -10.27
N GLY A 17 -18.11 -19.14 -9.77
CA GLY A 17 -19.27 -19.61 -10.55
C GLY A 17 -18.90 -20.57 -11.69
N GLY A 18 -17.68 -21.12 -11.67
CA GLY A 18 -17.24 -22.17 -12.57
C GLY A 18 -17.92 -23.51 -12.27
N GLY A 19 -17.76 -24.48 -13.18
CA GLY A 19 -18.29 -25.84 -13.02
C GLY A 19 -17.83 -26.46 -11.70
N TRP A 20 -18.80 -26.83 -10.85
CA TRP A 20 -18.54 -27.52 -9.60
C TRP A 20 -18.74 -29.04 -9.78
N PRO A 21 -17.83 -29.88 -9.28
CA PRO A 21 -16.56 -29.54 -8.65
C PRO A 21 -15.44 -29.21 -9.68
N PRO A 22 -14.48 -28.33 -9.32
CA PRO A 22 -13.29 -28.09 -10.15
C PRO A 22 -12.41 -29.34 -10.22
N SER A 23 -11.51 -29.39 -11.20
CA SER A 23 -10.52 -30.48 -11.27
C SER A 23 -9.57 -30.42 -10.07
N LEU A 24 -9.01 -31.57 -9.67
CA LEU A 24 -8.07 -31.66 -8.54
C LEU A 24 -6.86 -30.69 -8.67
N PRO A 25 -6.22 -30.55 -9.86
CA PRO A 25 -5.16 -29.56 -10.05
C PRO A 25 -5.64 -28.12 -9.88
N GLU A 26 -6.81 -27.77 -10.43
CA GLU A 26 -7.41 -26.43 -10.29
C GLU A 26 -7.76 -26.13 -8.82
N PHE A 27 -8.33 -27.12 -8.13
CA PHE A 27 -8.67 -27.00 -6.71
C PHE A 27 -7.43 -26.76 -5.84
N VAL A 28 -6.34 -27.49 -6.12
CA VAL A 28 -5.06 -27.30 -5.42
C VAL A 28 -4.45 -25.94 -5.78
N SER A 29 -4.57 -25.45 -7.02
CA SER A 29 -4.09 -24.10 -7.37
C SER A 29 -4.91 -23.00 -6.70
N MET A 30 -6.24 -23.13 -6.60
CA MET A 30 -7.10 -22.21 -5.85
C MET A 30 -6.72 -22.20 -4.36
N GLY A 31 -6.44 -23.38 -3.80
CA GLY A 31 -5.97 -23.52 -2.42
C GLY A 31 -4.56 -22.99 -2.18
N ARG A 32 -3.73 -22.84 -3.22
CA ARG A 32 -2.33 -22.39 -3.14
C ARG A 32 -2.13 -20.94 -3.54
N GLU A 33 -3.03 -20.35 -4.33
CA GLU A 33 -2.96 -18.94 -4.66
C GLU A 33 -2.89 -18.16 -3.35
N GLU A 34 -1.86 -17.31 -3.26
CA GLU A 34 -1.48 -16.46 -2.14
C GLU A 34 -2.49 -15.32 -1.96
N LEU A 35 -3.77 -15.64 -2.12
CA LEU A 35 -4.90 -14.76 -1.88
C LEU A 35 -5.05 -14.66 -0.38
N VAL A 36 -4.65 -13.49 0.11
CA VAL A 36 -5.13 -12.86 1.33
C VAL A 36 -6.55 -13.33 1.63
N ASP A 37 -6.78 -13.91 2.80
CA ASP A 37 -8.13 -14.24 3.27
C ASP A 37 -8.98 -12.96 3.23
N ILE A 38 -9.96 -12.91 2.34
CA ILE A 38 -10.72 -11.70 2.02
C ILE A 38 -11.53 -11.24 3.23
N ASP A 39 -12.12 -12.19 3.95
CA ASP A 39 -12.96 -11.88 5.10
C ASP A 39 -12.10 -11.42 6.28
N GLU A 40 -10.95 -12.08 6.50
CA GLU A 40 -10.01 -11.65 7.54
C GLU A 40 -9.40 -10.27 7.22
N ALA A 41 -9.02 -10.02 5.96
CA ALA A 41 -8.51 -8.74 5.52
C ALA A 41 -9.57 -7.62 5.59
N PHE A 42 -10.84 -7.95 5.35
CA PHE A 42 -11.92 -6.99 5.55
C PHE A 42 -12.02 -6.59 7.03
N ILE A 43 -11.97 -7.56 7.94
CA ILE A 43 -11.97 -7.29 9.40
C ILE A 43 -10.76 -6.43 9.79
N ARG A 44 -9.57 -6.74 9.29
CA ARG A 44 -8.36 -5.92 9.52
C ARG A 44 -8.51 -4.50 8.98
N MET A 45 -9.11 -4.33 7.80
CA MET A 45 -9.39 -3.01 7.22
C MET A 45 -10.35 -2.20 8.10
N LEU A 46 -11.36 -2.83 8.70
CA LEU A 46 -12.26 -2.16 9.64
C LEU A 46 -11.51 -1.70 10.90
N ARG A 47 -10.51 -2.47 11.36
CA ARG A 47 -9.64 -2.14 12.50
C ARG A 47 -8.48 -1.18 12.17
N CYS A 48 -8.34 -0.78 10.91
CA CYS A 48 -7.21 0.01 10.42
C CYS A 48 -5.85 -0.70 10.58
N GLU A 49 -5.83 -2.03 10.54
CA GLU A 49 -4.64 -2.88 10.69
C GLU A 49 -4.34 -3.71 9.41
N PRO A 50 -4.24 -3.11 8.21
CA PRO A 50 -4.01 -3.87 6.99
C PRO A 50 -2.64 -4.56 7.00
N LYS A 51 -2.59 -5.81 6.53
CA LYS A 51 -1.37 -6.61 6.44
C LYS A 51 -0.85 -6.66 5.01
N GLY A 52 0.37 -6.17 4.80
CA GLY A 52 1.01 -6.20 3.48
C GLY A 52 0.42 -5.22 2.46
N ASP A 53 1.13 -5.05 1.35
CA ASP A 53 0.97 -3.92 0.43
C ASP A 53 -0.41 -3.89 -0.24
N ILE A 54 -0.92 -5.08 -0.59
CA ILE A 54 -2.23 -5.26 -1.21
C ILE A 54 -3.33 -4.72 -0.29
N GLU A 55 -3.42 -5.23 0.95
CA GLU A 55 -4.46 -4.82 1.91
C GLU A 55 -4.38 -3.32 2.23
N TYR A 56 -3.17 -2.77 2.28
CA TYR A 56 -2.97 -1.35 2.54
C TYR A 56 -3.53 -0.48 1.43
N TRP A 57 -3.17 -0.74 0.17
CA TRP A 57 -3.68 0.05 -0.94
C TRP A 57 -5.19 -0.13 -1.12
N THR A 58 -5.71 -1.33 -0.89
CA THR A 58 -7.15 -1.57 -0.82
C THR A 58 -7.80 -0.71 0.27
N SER A 59 -7.22 -0.68 1.48
CA SER A 59 -7.75 0.10 2.60
C SER A 59 -7.67 1.61 2.37
N GLN A 60 -6.64 2.10 1.67
CA GLN A 60 -6.53 3.51 1.27
C GLN A 60 -7.63 3.90 0.26
N GLU A 61 -7.95 3.02 -0.69
CA GLU A 61 -8.95 3.32 -1.74
C GLU A 61 -10.39 3.26 -1.22
N VAL A 62 -10.74 2.25 -0.41
CA VAL A 62 -12.14 2.01 -0.03
C VAL A 62 -12.43 2.08 1.47
N GLY A 63 -11.42 2.20 2.33
CA GLY A 63 -11.59 2.08 3.78
C GLY A 63 -12.56 3.08 4.40
N PHE A 64 -12.51 4.36 3.97
CA PHE A 64 -13.46 5.37 4.46
C PHE A 64 -14.91 5.02 4.12
N VAL A 65 -15.15 4.66 2.86
CA VAL A 65 -16.50 4.36 2.35
C VAL A 65 -17.05 3.08 2.98
N CYS A 66 -16.22 2.04 3.09
CA CYS A 66 -16.62 0.76 3.68
C CYS A 66 -16.91 0.86 5.19
N ARG A 67 -16.25 1.77 5.93
CA ARG A 67 -16.49 1.95 7.38
C ARG A 67 -17.66 2.88 7.70
N GLY A 68 -17.91 3.90 6.86
CA GLY A 68 -18.81 5.00 7.24
C GLY A 68 -20.08 5.16 6.40
N LEU A 69 -20.12 4.64 5.16
CA LEU A 69 -21.15 5.04 4.19
C LEU A 69 -21.97 3.90 3.60
N LEU A 70 -21.44 2.67 3.59
CA LEU A 70 -22.09 1.52 2.95
C LEU A 70 -22.66 0.54 3.97
N SER A 71 -23.70 -0.19 3.56
CA SER A 71 -24.14 -1.37 4.29
C SER A 71 -23.07 -2.45 4.29
N GLU A 72 -23.04 -3.33 5.30
CA GLU A 72 -21.99 -4.35 5.41
C GLU A 72 -21.86 -5.22 4.16
N ARG A 73 -22.99 -5.61 3.57
CA ARG A 73 -23.02 -6.43 2.34
C ARG A 73 -22.37 -5.71 1.16
N GLU A 74 -22.70 -4.44 0.95
CA GLU A 74 -22.13 -3.63 -0.13
C GLU A 74 -20.65 -3.32 0.11
N ALA A 75 -20.28 -3.05 1.37
CA ALA A 75 -18.90 -2.81 1.78
C ALA A 75 -18.02 -4.04 1.50
N ARG A 76 -18.50 -5.26 1.79
CA ARG A 76 -17.79 -6.51 1.49
C ARG A 76 -17.59 -6.71 -0.01
N VAL A 77 -18.62 -6.47 -0.82
CA VAL A 77 -18.54 -6.58 -2.29
C VAL A 77 -17.51 -5.60 -2.85
N LYS A 78 -17.57 -4.33 -2.41
CA LYS A 78 -16.67 -3.28 -2.87
C LYS A 78 -15.23 -3.53 -2.44
N PHE A 79 -15.02 -3.97 -1.20
CA PHE A 79 -13.71 -4.36 -0.69
C PHE A 79 -13.13 -5.53 -1.48
N ARG A 80 -13.91 -6.59 -1.69
CA ARG A 80 -13.49 -7.77 -2.46
C ARG A 80 -13.03 -7.40 -3.88
N LYS A 81 -13.81 -6.58 -4.58
CA LYS A 81 -13.46 -6.11 -5.93
C LYS A 81 -12.14 -5.34 -5.95
N THR A 82 -11.92 -4.51 -4.94
CA THR A 82 -10.72 -3.67 -4.83
C THR A 82 -9.50 -4.48 -4.39
N LEU A 83 -9.68 -5.48 -3.52
CA LEU A 83 -8.62 -6.40 -3.11
C LEU A 83 -8.11 -7.22 -4.31
N LYS A 84 -9.02 -7.75 -5.15
CA LYS A 84 -8.66 -8.44 -6.39
C LYS A 84 -7.85 -7.54 -7.33
N LYS A 85 -8.31 -6.31 -7.55
CA LYS A 85 -7.60 -5.30 -8.35
C LYS A 85 -6.14 -5.08 -7.89
N TYR A 86 -5.88 -5.02 -6.58
CA TYR A 86 -4.51 -4.84 -6.07
C TYR A 86 -3.71 -6.13 -6.02
N ALA A 87 -4.35 -7.29 -5.88
CA ALA A 87 -3.70 -8.58 -6.04
C ALA A 87 -3.19 -8.78 -7.47
N ASP A 88 -3.99 -8.42 -8.47
CA ASP A 88 -3.59 -8.48 -9.88
C ASP A 88 -2.40 -7.54 -10.15
N LYS A 89 -2.45 -6.30 -9.63
CA LYS A 89 -1.30 -5.37 -9.71
C LYS A 89 -0.04 -5.89 -9.03
N ALA A 90 -0.18 -6.65 -7.95
CA ALA A 90 0.94 -7.28 -7.26
C ALA A 90 1.58 -8.37 -8.12
N LYS A 91 0.76 -9.20 -8.76
CA LYS A 91 1.20 -10.22 -9.74
C LYS A 91 1.95 -9.57 -10.91
N ASP A 92 1.48 -8.41 -11.37
CA ASP A 92 2.10 -7.64 -12.45
C ASP A 92 3.34 -6.83 -12.00
N GLY A 93 3.69 -6.83 -10.71
CA GLY A 93 4.79 -6.00 -10.17
C GLY A 93 4.54 -4.49 -10.23
N SER A 94 3.29 -4.06 -10.46
CA SER A 94 2.88 -2.66 -10.65
C SER A 94 2.26 -2.02 -9.39
N LEU A 95 2.48 -2.63 -8.22
CA LEU A 95 2.01 -2.08 -6.95
C LEU A 95 2.63 -0.71 -6.69
N PRO A 96 1.83 0.30 -6.29
CA PRO A 96 2.39 1.61 -5.98
C PRO A 96 3.31 1.51 -4.76
N SER A 97 4.45 2.22 -4.79
CA SER A 97 5.39 2.23 -3.67
C SER A 97 4.78 2.92 -2.45
N ARG A 98 4.75 2.25 -1.30
CA ARG A 98 4.46 2.86 0.00
C ARG A 98 5.55 3.88 0.30
N ASN A 99 5.19 5.14 0.51
CA ASN A 99 6.13 6.24 0.80
C ASN A 99 6.95 6.75 -0.40
N ALA A 100 6.36 6.85 -1.59
CA ALA A 100 6.87 7.82 -2.55
C ALA A 100 6.69 9.21 -1.92
N MET A 101 7.77 9.76 -1.33
CA MET A 101 7.85 11.19 -1.04
C MET A 101 7.62 11.88 -2.39
N ARG A 102 6.39 12.36 -2.61
CA ARG A 102 6.08 13.20 -3.76
C ARG A 102 6.88 14.47 -3.55
N LEU A 103 8.09 14.53 -4.10
CA LEU A 103 8.69 15.79 -4.49
C LEU A 103 7.69 16.41 -5.46
N THR A 104 6.89 17.34 -4.96
CA THR A 104 5.74 17.90 -5.65
C THR A 104 6.12 18.59 -6.95
N ASP A 105 7.41 18.95 -7.10
CA ASP A 105 7.90 19.60 -8.30
C ASP A 105 9.42 19.36 -8.47
N LYS A 106 9.81 18.45 -9.36
CA LYS A 106 11.23 18.23 -9.71
C LYS A 106 11.77 19.33 -10.62
N SER A 107 10.93 20.20 -11.16
CA SER A 107 11.35 21.29 -12.07
C SER A 107 12.11 22.42 -11.35
N LYS A 108 12.01 22.50 -10.01
CA LYS A 108 12.70 23.51 -9.17
C LYS A 108 13.92 22.98 -8.43
N VAL A 109 14.37 21.77 -8.74
CA VAL A 109 15.59 21.23 -8.13
C VAL A 109 16.77 21.82 -8.88
N LYS A 110 17.40 22.85 -8.29
CA LYS A 110 18.66 23.37 -8.82
C LYS A 110 19.74 22.28 -8.69
N PRO A 111 20.50 21.98 -9.75
CA PRO A 111 21.63 21.06 -9.64
C PRO A 111 22.62 21.58 -8.59
N LEU A 112 23.28 20.66 -7.88
CA LEU A 112 24.15 20.99 -6.74
C LEU A 112 25.21 22.04 -7.07
N ASN A 113 25.62 22.09 -8.34
CA ASN A 113 26.62 23.01 -8.89
C ASN A 113 26.13 24.47 -8.99
N GLU A 114 24.81 24.70 -9.00
CA GLU A 114 24.18 26.03 -9.05
C GLU A 114 23.80 26.57 -7.66
N ILE A 115 24.03 25.78 -6.61
CA ILE A 115 23.75 26.19 -5.23
C ILE A 115 24.95 26.98 -4.71
N GLU A 116 24.91 28.30 -4.86
CA GLU A 116 25.87 29.17 -4.22
C GLU A 116 25.75 29.09 -2.70
N ARG A 117 26.89 28.91 -2.01
CA ARG A 117 26.92 28.96 -0.55
C ARG A 117 26.48 30.35 -0.10
N PRO A 118 25.47 30.48 0.79
CA PRO A 118 25.04 31.78 1.29
C PRO A 118 26.19 32.50 2.01
N ASN A 119 26.34 33.80 1.76
CA ASN A 119 27.37 34.59 2.42
C ASN A 119 27.13 34.61 3.95
N PRO A 120 28.10 34.13 4.77
CA PRO A 120 27.95 34.04 6.22
C PRO A 120 27.60 35.36 6.93
N LYS A 121 27.98 36.49 6.34
CA LYS A 121 27.70 37.83 6.89
C LYS A 121 26.22 38.21 6.83
N LYS A 122 25.41 37.51 6.02
CA LYS A 122 23.97 37.73 5.90
C LYS A 122 23.15 36.94 6.93
N PHE A 123 23.78 36.05 7.70
CA PHE A 123 23.07 35.31 8.74
C PHE A 123 22.70 36.23 9.91
N ARG A 124 21.52 36.00 10.49
CA ARG A 124 21.11 36.69 11.72
C ARG A 124 22.13 36.44 12.83
N LYS A 125 22.55 37.51 13.51
CA LYS A 125 23.45 37.43 14.67
C LYS A 125 22.85 36.45 15.70
N ASN A 126 23.68 35.55 16.24
CA ASN A 126 23.33 34.46 17.17
C ASN A 126 22.50 33.29 16.62
N SER A 127 22.19 33.25 15.32
CA SER A 127 21.56 32.07 14.72
C SER A 127 22.48 30.84 14.74
N VAL A 128 21.90 29.63 14.68
CA VAL A 128 22.65 28.38 14.52
C VAL A 128 23.56 28.44 13.29
N PHE A 129 23.07 29.00 12.18
CA PHE A 129 23.82 29.18 10.95
C PHE A 129 25.04 30.10 11.11
N ALA A 130 24.91 31.22 11.84
CA ALA A 130 26.02 32.11 12.13
C ALA A 130 27.10 31.43 13.00
N ARG A 131 26.70 30.63 13.98
CA ARG A 131 27.63 29.89 14.85
C ARG A 131 28.39 28.80 14.11
N VAL A 132 27.69 28.02 13.27
CA VAL A 132 28.29 26.96 12.45
C VAL A 132 29.24 27.56 11.41
N ALA A 133 28.87 28.67 10.76
CA ALA A 133 29.75 29.34 9.82
C ALA A 133 31.01 29.91 10.48
N ALA A 134 30.90 30.44 11.71
CA ALA A 134 32.05 30.91 12.48
C ALA A 134 32.97 29.77 12.93
N LEU A 135 32.43 28.58 13.23
CA LEU A 135 33.21 27.38 13.52
C LEU A 135 33.98 26.90 12.29
N GLY A 136 33.33 26.83 11.14
CA GLY A 136 33.97 26.42 9.88
C GLY A 136 35.02 27.39 9.35
N ALA A 137 35.02 28.65 9.80
CA ALA A 137 36.06 29.63 9.46
C ALA A 137 37.31 29.55 10.35
N ARG A 138 37.27 28.76 11.43
CA ARG A 138 38.39 28.58 12.38
C ARG A 138 39.17 27.29 12.16
N ALA A 139 38.65 26.38 11.33
CA ALA A 139 39.31 25.14 10.91
C ALA A 139 40.13 25.40 9.65
#